data_AF-A0A101DHE4-F1
#
_entry.id   AF-A0A101DHE4-F1
#
_cell.length_a   1.000
_cell.length_b   1.000
_cell.length_c   1.000
_cell.angle_alpha   90.00
_cell.angle_beta   90.00
_cell.angle_gamma   90.00
#
_symmetry.space_group_name_H-M   'P 1'
#
loop_
_entity.id
_entity.type
_entity.pdbx_description
1 polymer ?
#
loop_
_entity_poly.entity_id
_entity_poly.type
_entity_poly.pdbx_seq_one_letter_code
_entity_poly.pdbx_strand_id
1 'polypeptide(L)' 'MYAPGESLVLGHAVSTLSEKAAQYDKGIEEKRAAWSILDGYYIPTRYPNGLPDDIPARVYNQKTAREAVALAAQVVDT' A
#
# COMPACT_ATOMS: atom_id res chain seq x y z
N MET A 1 -10.89 6.49 -8.10
CA MET A 1 -10.67 7.96 -7.96
C MET A 1 -10.64 8.71 -9.29
N TYR A 2 -9.92 8.26 -10.32
CA TYR A 2 -10.14 8.81 -11.68
C TYR A 2 -11.49 8.41 -12.29
N ALA A 3 -12.00 7.22 -11.95
CA ALA A 3 -13.31 6.73 -12.41
C ALA A 3 -14.51 7.65 -12.05
N PRO A 4 -14.60 8.23 -10.85
CA PRO A 4 -15.62 9.24 -10.54
C PRO A 4 -15.27 10.69 -10.98
N GLY A 5 -14.16 10.93 -11.67
CA GLY A 5 -13.81 12.27 -12.20
C GLY A 5 -12.93 13.15 -11.31
N GLU A 6 -12.25 12.60 -10.30
CA GLU A 6 -11.24 13.35 -9.53
C GLU A 6 -9.98 13.57 -10.38
N SER A 7 -9.65 14.84 -10.67
CA SER A 7 -8.61 15.18 -11.65
C SER A 7 -7.18 15.04 -11.11
N LEU A 8 -6.99 14.95 -9.80
CA LEU A 8 -5.67 14.79 -9.17
C LEU A 8 -5.77 13.95 -7.89
N VAL A 9 -5.31 12.71 -7.96
CA VAL A 9 -5.11 11.87 -6.78
C VAL A 9 -3.67 12.05 -6.32
N LEU A 10 -3.47 12.87 -5.29
CA LEU A 10 -2.16 13.13 -4.72
C LEU A 10 -1.90 12.24 -3.50
N GLY A 11 -0.64 11.79 -3.37
CA GLY A 11 -0.15 11.01 -2.23
C GLY A 11 0.17 9.56 -2.58
N HIS A 12 0.98 8.93 -1.74
CA HIS A 12 1.40 7.53 -1.89
C HIS A 12 0.82 6.62 -0.80
N ALA A 13 0.06 7.19 0.13
CA ALA A 13 -0.52 6.46 1.25
C ALA A 13 -1.77 5.71 0.81
N VAL A 14 -1.63 4.40 0.60
CA VAL A 14 -2.71 3.43 0.38
C VAL A 14 -3.81 3.61 1.42
N SER A 15 -3.45 3.78 2.70
CA SER A 15 -4.42 4.01 3.78
C SER A 15 -5.34 5.22 3.56
N THR A 16 -4.78 6.35 3.11
CA THR A 16 -5.53 7.59 2.80
C THR A 16 -6.33 7.46 1.51
N LEU A 17 -5.78 6.76 0.50
CA LEU A 17 -6.47 6.54 -0.76
C LEU A 17 -7.65 5.58 -0.58
N SER A 18 -7.48 4.52 0.20
CA SER A 18 -8.54 3.56 0.55
C SER A 18 -9.66 4.21 1.37
N GLU A 19 -9.35 5.12 2.30
CA GLU A 19 -10.37 5.88 3.05
C GLU A 19 -11.32 6.66 2.15
N LYS A 20 -10.74 7.36 1.19
CA LYS A 20 -11.51 8.14 0.22
C LYS A 20 -12.27 7.23 -0.74
N ALA A 21 -11.67 6.10 -1.15
CA ALA A 21 -12.34 5.12 -2.01
C ALA A 21 -13.49 4.40 -1.28
N ALA A 22 -13.38 4.20 0.04
CA ALA A 22 -14.42 3.60 0.87
C ALA A 22 -15.73 4.41 0.91
N GLN A 23 -15.69 5.68 0.53
CA GLN A 23 -16.89 6.50 0.34
C GLN A 23 -17.79 5.99 -0.81
N TYR A 24 -17.19 5.25 -1.76
CA TYR A 24 -17.87 4.73 -2.95
C TYR A 24 -18.11 3.21 -2.87
N ASP A 25 -17.27 2.47 -2.12
CA ASP A 25 -17.41 1.03 -1.92
C ASP A 25 -17.09 0.65 -0.46
N LYS A 26 -18.10 0.14 0.26
CA LYS A 26 -17.93 -0.29 1.65
C LYS A 26 -17.00 -1.51 1.80
N GLY A 27 -16.86 -2.34 0.78
CA GLY A 27 -15.93 -3.48 0.78
C GLY A 27 -14.46 -3.05 0.87
N ILE A 28 -14.15 -1.82 0.45
CA ILE A 28 -12.82 -1.22 0.61
C ILE A 28 -12.55 -0.87 2.08
N GLU A 29 -13.54 -0.40 2.83
CA GLU A 29 -13.36 -0.06 4.26
C GLU A 29 -12.96 -1.29 5.08
N GLU A 30 -13.58 -2.44 4.79
CA GLU A 30 -13.29 -3.70 5.47
C GLU A 30 -11.85 -4.19 5.22
N LYS A 31 -11.27 -3.88 4.06
CA LYS A 31 -9.92 -4.29 3.66
C LYS A 31 -8.85 -3.23 3.91
N ARG A 32 -9.24 -1.98 4.16
CA ARG A 32 -8.34 -0.82 4.35
C ARG A 32 -7.24 -1.09 5.36
N ALA A 33 -7.59 -1.66 6.52
CA ALA A 33 -6.62 -1.95 7.57
C ALA A 33 -5.53 -2.92 7.09
N ALA A 34 -5.93 -3.97 6.35
CA ALA A 34 -5.00 -4.96 5.80
C ALA A 34 -4.09 -4.37 4.73
N TRP A 35 -4.61 -3.48 3.88
CA TRP A 35 -3.85 -2.87 2.79
C TRP A 35 -2.89 -1.77 3.26
N SER A 36 -3.16 -1.13 4.40
CA SER A 36 -2.32 -0.04 4.94
C SER A 36 -0.87 -0.44 5.19
N ILE A 37 -0.59 -1.74 5.40
CA ILE A 37 0.78 -2.24 5.55
C ILE A 37 1.68 -1.97 4.33
N LEU A 38 1.08 -1.82 3.14
CA LEU A 38 1.81 -1.51 1.90
C LEU A 38 2.47 -0.12 1.96
N ASP A 39 1.96 0.81 2.79
CA ASP A 39 2.57 2.12 3.01
C ASP A 39 3.98 1.99 3.60
N GLY A 40 4.18 0.98 4.45
CA GLY A 40 5.48 0.65 5.03
C GLY A 40 6.51 0.17 4.01
N TYR A 41 6.10 -0.17 2.79
CA TYR A 41 6.99 -0.57 1.70
C TYR A 41 7.32 0.57 0.74
N TYR A 42 6.78 1.78 0.93
CA TYR A 42 6.99 2.87 -0.02
C TYR A 42 8.40 3.48 0.04
N ILE A 43 8.87 3.92 1.20
CA ILE A 43 10.20 4.55 1.37
C ILE A 43 11.25 3.54 1.86
N PRO A 44 11.00 2.75 2.92
CA PRO A 44 12.04 1.92 3.54
C PRO A 44 12.63 0.82 2.66
N THR A 45 11.91 0.39 1.61
CA THR A 45 12.42 -0.61 0.64
C THR A 45 13.49 -0.07 -0.30
N ARG A 46 13.65 1.26 -0.39
CA ARG A 46 14.53 1.93 -1.36
C ARG A 46 15.76 2.57 -0.74
N TYR A 47 15.70 2.95 0.53
CA TYR A 47 16.74 3.73 1.18
C TYR A 47 17.23 3.07 2.47
N PRO A 48 18.54 2.76 2.60
CA PRO A 48 19.11 2.17 3.80
C PRO A 48 18.88 2.97 5.09
N ASN A 49 18.79 4.30 4.99
CA ASN A 49 18.52 5.16 6.15
C ASN A 49 17.13 4.94 6.79
N GLY A 50 16.24 4.17 6.15
CA GLY A 50 14.96 3.76 6.71
C GLY A 50 15.04 2.53 7.62
N LEU A 51 16.21 1.92 7.80
CA LEU A 51 16.41 0.69 8.57
C LEU A 51 17.55 0.86 9.59
N PRO A 52 17.47 0.18 10.76
CA PRO A 52 18.57 0.16 11.72
C PRO A 52 19.68 -0.79 11.23
N ASP A 53 20.85 -0.23 10.93
CA ASP A 53 22.12 -0.94 10.66
C ASP A 53 22.09 -2.02 9.56
N ASP A 54 21.11 -2.03 8.66
CA ASP A 54 21.01 -2.99 7.55
C ASP A 54 20.52 -2.32 6.25
N ILE A 55 20.52 -3.08 5.15
CA ILE A 55 20.04 -2.62 3.84
C ILE A 55 18.71 -3.29 3.47
N PRO A 56 17.84 -2.62 2.69
CA PRO A 56 16.53 -3.15 2.35
C PRO A 56 16.57 -4.52 1.67
N ALA A 57 17.55 -4.75 0.79
CA ALA A 57 17.72 -6.01 0.08
C ALA A 57 17.99 -7.23 0.99
N ARG A 58 18.35 -7.02 2.27
CA ARG A 58 18.56 -8.09 3.27
C ARG A 58 17.37 -8.27 4.20
N VAL A 59 16.68 -7.18 4.55
CA VAL A 59 15.52 -7.19 5.44
C VAL A 59 14.26 -7.70 4.74
N TYR A 60 13.99 -7.24 3.51
CA TYR A 60 12.81 -7.63 2.75
C TYR A 60 13.04 -8.94 2.01
N ASN A 61 12.65 -10.03 2.65
CA ASN A 61 12.83 -11.38 2.12
C ASN A 61 11.67 -11.83 1.22
N GLN A 62 11.83 -13.03 0.63
CA GLN A 62 10.84 -13.60 -0.30
C GLN A 62 9.44 -13.80 0.33
N LYS A 63 9.35 -14.10 1.63
CA LYS A 63 8.06 -14.28 2.31
C LYS A 63 7.30 -12.95 2.32
N THR A 64 7.95 -11.89 2.79
CA THR A 64 7.37 -10.53 2.82
C THR A 64 7.00 -10.06 1.41
N ALA A 65 7.83 -10.35 0.40
CA ALA A 65 7.52 -10.01 -0.98
C ALA A 65 6.25 -10.70 -1.49
N ARG A 66 6.06 -11.99 -1.21
CA ARG A 66 4.85 -12.73 -1.62
C ARG A 66 3.60 -12.20 -0.94
N GLU A 67 3.68 -11.90 0.35
CA GLU A 67 2.57 -11.31 1.12
C GLU A 67 2.18 -9.94 0.57
N ALA A 68 3.17 -9.08 0.27
CA ALA A 68 2.95 -7.77 -0.32
C ALA A 68 2.28 -7.85 -1.70
N VAL A 69 2.72 -8.78 -2.57
CA VAL A 69 2.11 -9.00 -3.89
C VAL A 69 0.67 -9.50 -3.76
N ALA A 70 0.40 -10.42 -2.84
CA ALA A 70 -0.95 -10.92 -2.61
C ALA A 70 -1.91 -9.82 -2.13
N LEU A 71 -1.46 -8.93 -1.24
CA LEU A 71 -2.26 -7.77 -0.81
C LEU A 71 -2.46 -6.79 -1.96
N ALA A 72 -1.43 -6.50 -2.75
CA ALA A 72 -1.54 -5.62 -3.90
C ALA A 72 -2.52 -6.15 -4.96
N ALA A 73 -2.52 -7.47 -5.22
CA ALA A 73 -3.49 -8.10 -6.12
C ALA A 73 -4.93 -7.90 -5.62
N GLN A 74 -5.18 -8.08 -4.32
CA GLN A 74 -6.51 -7.82 -3.74
C GLN A 74 -6.96 -6.38 -3.93
N VAL A 75 -6.05 -5.40 -3.88
CA VAL A 75 -6.37 -3.98 -4.12
C VAL A 75 -6.79 -3.74 -5.57
N VAL A 76 -6.11 -4.36 -6.53
CA VAL A 76 -6.37 -4.16 -7.97
C VAL A 76 -7.61 -4.92 -8.45
N ASP A 77 -7.89 -6.08 -7.86
CA ASP A 77 -9.02 -6.94 -8.22
C ASP A 77 -10.33 -6.59 -7.50
N THR A 78 -10.33 -5.55 -6.64
CA THR A 78 -11.55 -5.01 -5.99
C THR A 78 -12.20 -3.97 -6.91
#